data_AF-A0A4Z0PFI2-F1
#
_entry.id   AF-A0A4Z0PFI2-F1
#
_cell.length_a   1.000
_cell.length_b   1.000
_cell.length_c   1.000
_cell.angle_alpha   90.00
_cell.angle_beta   90.00
_cell.angle_gamma   90.00
#
_symmetry.space_group_name_H-M   'P 1'
#
loop_
_entity.id
_entity.type
_entity.pdbx_description
1 polymer ?
#
loop_
_entity_poly.entity_id
_entity_poly.type
_entity_poly.pdbx_seq_one_letter_code
_entity_poly.pdbx_strand_id
1 'polypeptide(L)' 'MSGDIEWGITINNFTVTLTQLMEATTRTRWQVEKVLRSFKQLIGAGRCQCRRAQPQRNHLACCYLV' A
#
# COMPACT_ATOMS: atom_id res chain seq x y z
N MET A 1 19.75 -15.25 15.61
CA MET A 1 20.09 -13.92 15.10
C MET A 1 18.88 -13.04 15.34
N SER A 2 18.94 -12.11 16.31
CA SER A 2 17.83 -11.17 16.54
C SER A 2 17.79 -10.23 15.34
N GLY A 3 16.76 -10.36 14.52
CA GLY A 3 16.56 -9.51 13.34
C GLY A 3 15.97 -8.19 13.79
N ASP A 4 16.77 -7.37 14.45
CA ASP A 4 16.33 -6.07 14.92
C ASP A 4 16.13 -5.16 13.69
N ILE A 5 14.89 -4.74 13.44
CA ILE A 5 14.53 -3.88 12.32
C ILE A 5 14.58 -2.44 12.81
N GLU A 6 15.53 -1.66 12.27
CA GLU A 6 15.62 -0.23 12.50
C GLU A 6 14.65 0.52 11.56
N TRP A 7 13.89 1.48 12.10
CA TRP A 7 12.92 2.28 11.35
C TRP A 7 13.26 3.77 11.49
N GLY A 8 13.42 4.46 10.36
CA GLY A 8 13.55 5.92 10.30
C GLY A 8 12.33 6.56 9.62
N ILE A 9 11.80 7.65 10.18
CA ILE A 9 10.65 8.38 9.64
C ILE A 9 10.99 9.86 9.56
N THR A 10 10.86 10.45 8.37
CA THR A 10 10.99 11.90 8.16
C THR A 10 9.60 12.52 8.07
N ILE A 11 9.33 13.55 8.87
CA ILE A 11 8.03 14.23 8.91
C ILE A 11 8.13 15.72 8.60
N ASN A 12 7.10 16.24 7.96
CA ASN A 12 6.93 17.65 7.65
C ASN A 12 6.14 18.42 8.74
N ASN A 13 5.62 17.76 9.77
CA ASN A 13 4.82 18.38 10.83
C ASN A 13 5.32 17.95 12.22
N PHE A 14 5.79 18.90 13.02
CA PHE A 14 6.49 18.68 14.29
C PHE A 14 5.58 18.65 15.53
N THR A 15 4.27 18.67 15.35
CA THR A 15 3.30 18.80 16.45
C THR A 15 2.98 17.48 17.18
N VAL A 16 3.54 16.36 16.73
CA VAL A 16 3.22 15.00 17.22
C VAL A 16 4.47 14.33 17.77
N THR A 17 4.34 13.54 18.84
CA THR A 17 5.47 12.77 19.37
C THR A 17 5.91 11.68 18.39
N LEU A 18 7.21 11.35 18.38
CA LEU A 18 7.78 10.36 17.46
C LEU A 18 7.11 8.97 17.58
N THR A 19 6.75 8.55 18.81
CA THR A 19 6.07 7.27 19.05
C THR A 19 4.66 7.25 18.48
N GLN A 20 3.86 8.28 18.73
CA GLN A 20 2.49 8.38 18.18
C GLN A 20 2.51 8.44 16.65
N LEU A 21 3.47 9.16 16.09
CA LEU A 21 3.69 9.22 14.66
C LEU A 21 4.08 7.86 14.08
N MET A 22 5.01 7.15 14.72
CA MET A 22 5.46 5.83 14.26
C MET A 22 4.29 4.85 14.22
N GLU A 23 3.46 4.83 15.25
CA GLU A 23 2.27 3.99 15.31
C GLU A 23 1.27 4.37 14.20
N ALA A 24 0.94 5.65 14.07
CA ALA A 24 -0.01 6.14 13.06
C ALA A 24 0.47 5.87 11.63
N THR A 25 1.74 6.13 11.34
CA THR A 25 2.34 5.94 10.00
C THR A 25 2.41 4.45 9.67
N THR A 26 2.84 3.62 10.62
CA THR A 26 2.90 2.16 10.43
C THR A 26 1.51 1.58 10.21
N ARG A 27 0.53 2.00 11.02
CA ARG A 27 -0.86 1.59 10.87
C ARG A 27 -1.39 1.98 9.49
N THR A 28 -1.18 3.21 9.06
CA THR A 28 -1.64 3.72 7.76
C THR A 28 -0.99 2.94 6.61
N ARG A 29 0.34 2.77 6.63
CA ARG A 29 1.08 1.95 5.66
C ARG A 29 0.49 0.55 5.56
N TRP A 30 0.22 -0.08 6.70
CA TRP A 30 -0.30 -1.44 6.72
C TRP A 30 -1.74 -1.56 6.20
N GLN A 31 -2.60 -0.57 6.45
CA GLN A 31 -3.93 -0.53 5.85
C GLN A 31 -3.85 -0.42 4.31
N VAL A 32 -3.01 0.47 3.79
CA VAL A 32 -2.79 0.60 2.34
C VAL A 32 -2.27 -0.71 1.74
N GLU A 33 -1.30 -1.35 2.38
CA GLU A 33 -0.74 -2.62 1.88
C GLU A 33 -1.76 -3.76 1.92
N LYS A 34 -2.62 -3.83 2.94
CA LYS A 34 -3.71 -4.81 2.98
C LYS A 34 -4.67 -4.65 1.81
N VAL A 35 -5.10 -3.41 1.53
CA VAL A 35 -5.98 -3.11 0.38
C VAL A 35 -5.29 -3.47 -0.93
N LEU A 36 -4.05 -3.02 -1.14
CA LEU A 36 -3.30 -3.31 -2.36
C LEU A 36 -3.03 -4.81 -2.55
N ARG A 37 -2.80 -5.57 -1.47
CA ARG A 37 -2.64 -7.02 -1.53
C ARG A 37 -3.94 -7.70 -1.95
N SER A 38 -5.06 -7.31 -1.36
CA SER A 38 -6.39 -7.82 -1.74
C SER A 38 -6.71 -7.49 -3.21
N PHE A 39 -6.50 -6.24 -3.62
CA PHE A 39 -6.71 -5.78 -4.99
C PHE A 39 -5.92 -6.60 -6.01
N LYS A 40 -4.64 -6.89 -5.73
CA LYS A 40 -3.80 -7.70 -6.62
C LYS A 40 -4.24 -9.18 -6.66
N GLN A 41 -4.52 -9.77 -5.49
CA GLN A 41 -4.70 -11.23 -5.35
C GLN A 41 -6.15 -11.68 -5.52
N LEU A 42 -7.06 -11.06 -4.78
CA LEU A 42 -8.47 -11.47 -4.72
C LEU A 42 -9.27 -10.86 -5.88
N ILE A 43 -9.14 -9.55 -6.09
CA ILE A 43 -9.84 -8.85 -7.17
C ILE A 43 -9.19 -9.13 -8.54
N GLY A 44 -7.98 -9.68 -8.56
CA GLY A 44 -7.34 -10.21 -9.76
C GLY A 44 -6.61 -9.17 -10.60
N ALA A 45 -6.38 -7.95 -10.10
CA ALA A 45 -5.59 -6.94 -10.79
C ALA A 45 -4.17 -7.44 -11.13
N GLY A 46 -3.59 -8.32 -10.31
CA GLY A 46 -2.28 -8.94 -10.55
C GLY A 46 -2.26 -10.01 -11.64
N ARG A 47 -3.42 -10.41 -12.17
CA ARG A 47 -3.55 -11.41 -13.24
C ARG A 47 -3.82 -10.81 -14.63
N CYS A 48 -3.79 -9.47 -14.75
CA CYS A 48 -4.00 -8.78 -16.02
C CYS A 48 -2.98 -9.22 -17.08
N GLN A 49 -3.45 -9.78 -18.20
CA GLN A 49 -2.60 -10.22 -19.34
C GLN A 49 -2.60 -9.23 -20.51
N CYS A 50 -3.23 -8.06 -20.35
CA CYS A 50 -3.24 -7.03 -21.38
C CYS A 50 -1.81 -6.54 -21.67
N ARG A 51 -1.42 -6.45 -22.94
CA ARG A 51 -0.07 -6.05 -23.36
C ARG A 51 0.06 -4.58 -23.78
N ARG A 52 -1.04 -3.84 -23.78
CA ARG A 52 -1.09 -2.42 -24.15
C ARG A 52 -1.57 -1.59 -22.96
N ALA A 53 -1.10 -0.36 -22.85
CA ALA A 53 -1.37 0.51 -21.70
C ALA A 53 -2.87 0.81 -21.49
N GLN A 54 -3.62 1.07 -22.57
CA GLN A 54 -5.05 1.39 -22.45
C GLN A 54 -5.90 0.23 -21.87
N PRO A 55 -5.84 -1.00 -22.42
CA PRO A 55 -6.60 -2.11 -21.83
C PRO A 55 -6.13 -2.48 -20.42
N GLN A 56 -4.85 -2.30 -20.07
CA GLN A 56 -4.39 -2.44 -18.68
C GLN A 56 -5.08 -1.43 -17.75
N ARG A 57 -5.12 -0.15 -18.12
CA ARG A 57 -5.82 0.89 -17.34
C ARG A 57 -7.30 0.60 -17.19
N ASN A 58 -7.97 0.20 -18.28
CA ASN A 58 -9.39 -0.15 -18.24
C ASN A 58 -9.66 -1.36 -17.32
N HIS A 59 -8.84 -2.41 -17.39
CA HIS A 59 -8.96 -3.58 -16.53
C HIS A 59 -8.76 -3.21 -15.05
N LEU A 60 -7.71 -2.43 -14.74
CA LEU A 60 -7.46 -1.96 -13.37
C LEU A 60 -8.60 -1.08 -12.85
N ALA A 61 -9.17 -0.19 -13.67
CA ALA A 61 -10.32 0.62 -13.30
C ALA A 61 -11.55 -0.24 -12.98
N CYS A 62 -11.82 -1.28 -13.79
CA CYS A 62 -12.88 -2.24 -13.50
C CYS A 62 -12.66 -2.93 -12.15
N CYS A 63 -11.44 -3.42 -11.88
CA CYS A 63 -11.10 -4.01 -10.58
C CYS A 63 -11.31 -3.04 -9.39
N TYR A 64 -11.20 -1.73 -9.57
CA TYR A 64 -11.44 -0.77 -8.48
C TYR A 64 -12.92 -0.50 -8.22
N LEU A 65 -13.80 -0.83 -9.16
CA LEU A 65 -15.25 -0.62 -9.06
C LEU A 65 -16.00 -1.84 -8.51
N VAL A 66 -15.30 -2.94 -8.24
CA VAL A 66 -15.82 -4.18 -7.60
C VAL A 66 -15.70 -4.07 -6.09
#